data_AF-A0A2H0U6Z0-F1
#
_entry.id   AF-A0A2H0U6Z0-F1
#
_cell.length_a   1.000
_cell.length_b   1.000
_cell.length_c   1.000
_cell.angle_alpha   90.00
_cell.angle_beta   90.00
_cell.angle_gamma   90.00
#
_symmetry.space_group_name_H-M   'P 1'
#
loop_
_entity.id
_entity.type
_entity.pdbx_description
1 polymer ?
#
loop_
_entity_poly.entity_id
_entity_poly.type
_entity_poly.pdbx_seq_one_letter_code
_entity_poly.pdbx_strand_id
1 'polypeptide(L)'
;MVGPCMKIEIYFNDKELEQRASYDPEAREELRKAVAAIAILHARDLAEARALDEKYVPQLATAGMGVFDQAYNVYMKYGGVFEETTAFAPYFGWWARQAMIEYIGSIRAPITRVE
;
A
#
# COMPACT_ATOMS: atom_id res chain seq x y z
N MET A 1 1.78 23.46 -17.28
CA MET A 1 3.10 22.84 -17.00
C MET A 1 2.91 21.98 -15.76
N VAL A 2 2.79 20.66 -15.92
CA VAL A 2 2.69 19.73 -14.78
C VAL A 2 4.14 19.42 -14.41
N GLY A 3 4.58 19.93 -13.25
CA GLY A 3 5.95 19.72 -12.77
C GLY A 3 6.25 18.24 -12.55
N PRO A 4 7.53 17.83 -12.56
CA PRO A 4 7.89 16.44 -12.31
C PRO A 4 7.41 16.05 -10.91
N CYS A 5 6.38 15.20 -10.86
CA CYS A 5 5.93 14.54 -9.65
C CYS A 5 7.15 13.82 -9.07
N MET A 6 7.69 14.36 -7.98
CA MET A 6 8.91 13.90 -7.34
C MET A 6 8.67 12.46 -6.90
N LYS A 7 9.16 11.49 -7.69
CA LYS A 7 9.16 10.08 -7.33
C LYS A 7 10.06 9.93 -6.11
N ILE A 8 9.48 10.02 -4.92
CA ILE A 8 10.18 9.64 -3.69
C ILE A 8 10.30 8.12 -3.77
N GLU A 9 11.46 7.68 -4.21
CA GLU A 9 11.90 6.30 -4.20
C GLU A 9 12.15 5.88 -2.75
N ILE A 10 11.09 5.57 -1.99
CA ILE A 10 11.22 4.85 -0.72
C ILE A 10 11.57 3.41 -1.08
N TYR A 11 12.84 3.15 -1.32
CA TYR A 11 13.36 1.79 -1.45
C TYR A 11 13.64 1.23 -0.06
N PHE A 12 12.62 0.61 0.53
CA PHE A 12 12.84 -0.37 1.59
C PHE A 12 13.16 -1.72 0.92
N ASN A 13 14.39 -2.21 1.12
CA ASN A 13 14.85 -3.49 0.59
C ASN A 13 15.70 -4.22 1.65
N ASP A 14 15.03 -4.63 2.73
CA ASP A 14 15.64 -5.46 3.77
C ASP A 14 15.10 -6.89 3.65
N LYS A 15 15.82 -7.72 2.90
CA LYS A 15 15.45 -9.12 2.65
C LYS A 15 15.47 -9.97 3.92
N GLU A 16 16.32 -9.63 4.89
CA GLU A 16 16.37 -10.34 6.16
C GLU A 16 15.10 -10.04 6.98
N LEU A 17 14.70 -8.77 7.08
CA LEU A 17 13.45 -8.40 7.75
C LEU A 17 12.24 -9.01 7.03
N GLU A 18 12.22 -8.96 5.69
CA GLU A 18 11.17 -9.59 4.88
C GLU A 18 11.03 -11.09 5.17
N GLN A 19 12.13 -11.83 5.30
CA GLN A 19 12.09 -13.26 5.61
C GLN A 19 11.72 -13.51 7.08
N ARG A 20 12.31 -12.77 8.01
CA ARG A 20 12.07 -12.91 9.45
C ARG A 20 10.61 -12.67 9.81
N ALA A 21 9.97 -11.70 9.16
CA ALA A 21 8.55 -11.40 9.30
C ALA A 21 7.61 -12.58 8.99
N SER A 22 8.09 -13.69 8.42
CA SER A 22 7.26 -14.87 8.13
C SER A 22 7.04 -15.78 9.35
N TYR A 23 7.89 -15.66 10.38
CA TYR A 23 7.83 -16.46 11.60
C TYR A 23 7.97 -15.65 12.89
N ASP A 24 8.39 -14.39 12.81
CA ASP A 24 8.56 -13.49 13.96
C ASP A 24 7.51 -12.34 13.91
N PRO A 25 6.56 -12.29 14.87
CA PRO A 25 5.57 -11.24 14.97
C PRO A 25 6.14 -9.83 15.20
N GLU A 26 7.30 -9.70 15.84
CA GLU A 26 7.93 -8.40 16.06
C GLU A 26 8.51 -7.89 14.74
N ALA A 27 9.23 -8.74 14.00
CA ALA A 27 9.71 -8.45 12.66
C ALA A 27 8.55 -8.13 11.68
N ARG A 28 7.42 -8.81 11.83
CA ARG A 28 6.18 -8.55 11.07
C ARG A 28 5.70 -7.12 11.28
N GLU A 29 5.68 -6.66 12.53
CA GLU A 29 5.26 -5.31 12.90
C GLU A 29 6.29 -4.26 12.49
N GLU A 30 7.59 -4.56 12.59
CA GLU A 30 8.66 -3.71 12.05
C GLU A 30 8.51 -3.51 10.54
N LEU A 31 8.28 -4.59 9.79
CA LEU A 31 8.02 -4.52 8.35
C LEU A 31 6.76 -3.71 8.03
N ARG A 32 5.69 -3.87 8.83
CA ARG A 32 4.46 -3.08 8.69
C ARG A 32 4.72 -1.58 8.87
N LYS A 33 5.50 -1.21 9.89
CA LYS A 33 5.91 0.19 10.12
C LYS A 33 6.79 0.72 8.99
N ALA A 34 7.72 -0.09 8.50
CA ALA A 34 8.62 0.30 7.41
C ALA A 34 7.86 0.67 6.13
N VAL A 35 6.78 -0.06 5.80
CA VAL A 35 5.98 0.20 4.60
C VAL A 35 4.85 1.22 4.82
N ALA A 36 4.59 1.67 6.04
CA ALA A 36 3.51 2.63 6.33
C ALA A 36 3.69 3.97 5.59
N ALA A 37 4.94 4.43 5.44
CA ALA A 37 5.24 5.62 4.65
C ALA A 37 4.83 5.48 3.18
N ILE A 38 4.93 4.27 2.61
CA ILE A 38 4.53 3.98 1.22
C ILE A 38 3.02 4.14 1.06
N ALA A 39 2.24 3.64 2.02
CA ALA A 39 0.78 3.80 1.99
C ALA A 39 0.36 5.27 2.08
N ILE A 40 1.04 6.07 2.92
CA ILE A 40 0.77 7.52 3.04
C ILE A 40 1.11 8.26 1.74
N LEU A 41 2.24 7.95 1.11
CA LEU A 41 2.62 8.55 -0.17
C LEU A 41 1.59 8.24 -1.26
N HIS A 42 1.25 6.96 -1.44
CA HIS A 42 0.24 6.58 -2.43
C HIS A 42 -1.14 7.17 -2.15
N ALA A 43 -1.52 7.33 -0.88
CA ALA A 43 -2.75 8.00 -0.50
C ALA A 43 -2.77 9.47 -0.93
N ARG A 44 -1.66 10.20 -0.75
CA ARG A 44 -1.53 11.60 -1.19
C ARG A 44 -1.57 11.72 -2.70
N ASP A 45 -0.76 10.93 -3.41
CA ASP A 45 -0.72 10.91 -4.87
C ASP A 45 -2.09 10.62 -5.46
N LEU A 46 -2.81 9.67 -4.88
CA LEU A 46 -4.14 9.29 -5.34
C LEU A 46 -5.19 10.36 -5.00
N ALA A 47 -5.10 10.99 -3.83
CA ALA A 47 -5.98 12.09 -3.46
C ALA A 47 -5.82 13.27 -4.42
N GLU A 48 -4.58 13.68 -4.71
CA GLU A 48 -4.27 14.72 -5.69
C GLU A 48 -4.79 14.34 -7.09
N ALA A 49 -4.46 13.14 -7.57
CA ALA A 49 -4.87 12.67 -8.89
C ALA A 49 -6.40 12.54 -9.06
N ARG A 50 -7.15 12.38 -7.96
CA ARG A 50 -8.61 12.26 -7.96
C ARG A 50 -9.33 13.52 -7.48
N ALA A 51 -8.60 14.62 -7.27
CA ALA A 51 -9.09 15.88 -6.72
C ALA A 51 -9.92 15.68 -5.43
N LEU A 52 -9.43 14.82 -4.53
CA LEU A 52 -10.01 14.59 -3.22
C LEU A 52 -9.45 15.60 -2.20
N ASP A 53 -10.28 15.96 -1.23
CA ASP A 53 -9.89 16.76 -0.07
C ASP A 53 -8.80 16.03 0.74
N GLU A 54 -7.79 16.76 1.22
CA GLU A 54 -6.66 16.22 1.98
C GLU A 54 -7.11 15.45 3.23
N LYS A 55 -8.28 15.79 3.79
CA LYS A 55 -8.86 15.06 4.93
C LYS A 55 -9.13 13.57 4.66
N TYR A 56 -9.15 13.14 3.40
CA TYR A 56 -9.34 11.74 3.00
C TYR A 56 -8.03 10.93 2.97
N VAL A 57 -6.87 11.60 3.02
CA VAL A 57 -5.55 10.94 2.98
C VAL A 57 -5.38 9.92 4.11
N PRO A 58 -5.77 10.19 5.38
CA PRO A 58 -5.65 9.20 6.45
C PRO A 58 -6.50 7.94 6.21
N GLN A 59 -7.71 8.08 5.67
CA GLN A 59 -8.60 6.95 5.41
C GLN A 59 -8.09 6.12 4.23
N LEU A 60 -7.55 6.77 3.19
CA LEU A 60 -6.88 6.09 2.09
C LEU A 60 -5.65 5.32 2.56
N ALA A 61 -4.78 5.95 3.35
CA ALA A 61 -3.61 5.28 3.92
C ALA A 61 -4.02 4.09 4.80
N THR A 62 -5.10 4.24 5.58
CA THR A 62 -5.67 3.17 6.41
C THR A 62 -6.17 2.01 5.55
N ALA A 63 -6.92 2.29 4.47
CA ALA A 63 -7.37 1.27 3.52
C ALA A 63 -6.19 0.54 2.87
N GLY A 64 -5.16 1.28 2.47
CA GLY A 64 -3.92 0.72 1.90
C GLY A 64 -3.16 -0.16 2.89
N MET A 65 -3.08 0.23 4.16
CA MET A 65 -2.45 -0.60 5.20
C MET A 65 -3.29 -1.82 5.58
N GLY A 66 -4.62 -1.76 5.40
CA GLY A 66 -5.53 -2.86 5.69
C GLY A 66 -5.25 -4.15 4.90
N VAL A 67 -4.56 -4.06 3.77
CA VAL A 67 -4.18 -5.23 2.95
C VAL A 67 -2.78 -5.77 3.23
N PHE A 68 -2.05 -5.21 4.21
CA PHE A 68 -0.66 -5.60 4.50
C PHE A 68 -0.48 -7.11 4.71
N ASP A 69 -1.32 -7.73 5.55
CA ASP A 69 -1.18 -9.16 5.85
C ASP A 69 -1.53 -10.05 4.67
N GLN A 70 -2.57 -9.69 3.93
CA GLN A 70 -2.93 -10.40 2.70
C GLN A 70 -1.81 -10.29 1.66
N ALA A 71 -1.33 -9.07 1.38
CA ALA A 71 -0.30 -8.82 0.39
C ALA A 71 0.98 -9.60 0.74
N TYR A 72 1.43 -9.53 1.98
CA TYR A 72 2.63 -10.25 2.40
C TYR A 72 2.48 -11.77 2.35
N ASN A 73 1.35 -12.33 2.79
CA ASN A 73 1.15 -13.77 2.73
C ASN A 73 1.18 -14.28 1.28
N VAL A 74 0.61 -13.51 0.34
CA VAL A 74 0.71 -13.80 -1.09
C VAL A 74 2.15 -13.65 -1.59
N TYR A 75 2.85 -12.59 -1.17
CA TYR A 75 4.26 -12.39 -1.50
C TYR A 75 5.14 -13.54 -1.03
N MET A 76 4.99 -14.03 0.20
CA MET A 76 5.77 -15.17 0.70
C MET A 76 5.39 -16.48 0.02
N LYS A 77 4.10 -16.69 -0.29
CA LYS A 77 3.62 -17.90 -0.97
C LYS A 77 4.15 -18.02 -2.40
N TYR A 78 4.29 -16.90 -3.10
CA TYR A 78 4.70 -16.86 -4.51
C TYR A 78 6.05 -16.18 -4.73
N GLY A 79 6.80 -15.89 -3.66
CA GLY A 79 8.05 -15.14 -3.70
C GLY A 79 9.21 -15.84 -4.41
N GLY A 80 9.07 -17.14 -4.71
CA GLY A 80 9.96 -17.88 -5.61
C GLY A 80 9.58 -17.78 -7.10
N VAL A 81 8.45 -17.16 -7.44
CA VAL A 81 7.95 -16.99 -8.82
C VAL A 81 8.19 -15.57 -9.33
N PHE A 82 8.10 -14.57 -8.45
CA PHE A 82 8.64 -13.24 -8.70
C PHE A 82 10.15 -13.35 -8.52
N GLU A 83 10.93 -13.08 -9.57
CA GLU A 83 12.39 -13.17 -9.53
C GLU A 83 12.97 -12.61 -8.21
N GLU A 84 14.10 -13.17 -7.78
CA GLU A 84 14.87 -12.82 -6.57
C GLU A 84 15.08 -11.29 -6.34
N THR A 85 14.79 -10.48 -7.36
CA THR A 85 14.95 -9.03 -7.46
C THR A 85 13.78 -8.20 -6.93
N THR A 86 12.56 -8.74 -6.76
CA THR A 86 11.43 -7.90 -6.34
C THR A 86 11.36 -7.78 -4.82
N ALA A 87 11.67 -6.61 -4.26
CA ALA A 87 11.47 -6.30 -2.85
C ALA A 87 9.97 -6.29 -2.48
N PHE A 88 9.65 -6.54 -1.20
CA PHE A 88 8.26 -6.53 -0.74
C PHE A 88 7.61 -5.14 -0.86
N ALA A 89 8.38 -4.08 -0.61
CA ALA A 89 7.89 -2.69 -0.64
C ALA A 89 7.15 -2.30 -1.95
N PRO A 90 7.72 -2.45 -3.16
CA PRO A 90 7.00 -2.15 -4.40
C PRO A 90 5.80 -3.09 -4.64
N TYR A 91 5.90 -4.35 -4.23
CA TYR A 91 4.78 -5.29 -4.31
C TYR A 91 3.61 -4.84 -3.43
N PHE A 92 3.90 -4.45 -2.18
CA PHE A 92 2.92 -3.88 -1.26
C PHE A 92 2.33 -2.57 -1.79
N GLY A 93 3.14 -1.68 -2.37
CA GLY A 93 2.65 -0.42 -2.95
C GLY A 93 1.56 -0.62 -4.00
N TRP A 94 1.70 -1.65 -4.86
CA TRP A 94 0.65 -2.01 -5.82
C TRP A 94 -0.65 -2.45 -5.14
N TRP A 95 -0.57 -3.34 -4.14
CA TRP A 95 -1.74 -3.81 -3.38
C TRP A 95 -2.43 -2.67 -2.63
N ALA A 96 -1.66 -1.84 -1.94
CA ALA A 96 -2.15 -0.69 -1.20
C ALA A 96 -2.92 0.26 -2.12
N ARG A 97 -2.41 0.52 -3.33
CA ARG A 97 -3.10 1.36 -4.31
C ARG A 97 -4.44 0.77 -4.79
N GLN A 98 -4.53 -0.55 -4.99
CA GLN A 98 -5.80 -1.18 -5.36
C GLN A 98 -6.86 -1.00 -4.25
N ALA A 99 -6.48 -1.28 -3.00
CA ALA A 99 -7.36 -1.11 -1.85
C ALA A 99 -7.87 0.34 -1.70
N MET A 100 -7.00 1.33 -1.94
CA MET A 100 -7.39 2.74 -1.95
C MET A 100 -8.37 3.07 -3.08
N ILE A 101 -8.16 2.53 -4.29
CA ILE A 101 -9.06 2.74 -5.43
C ILE A 101 -10.45 2.17 -5.13
N GLU A 102 -10.52 0.98 -4.54
CA GLU A 102 -11.77 0.35 -4.08
C GLU A 102 -12.46 1.21 -3.01
N TYR A 103 -11.71 1.72 -2.03
CA TYR A 103 -12.24 2.63 -1.02
C TYR A 103 -12.82 3.91 -1.64
N ILE A 104 -12.15 4.51 -2.63
CA ILE A 104 -12.70 5.66 -3.35
C ILE A 104 -14.01 5.30 -4.06
N GLY A 105 -14.07 4.10 -4.66
CA GLY A 105 -15.29 3.59 -5.28
C GLY A 105 -16.45 3.47 -4.28
N SER A 106 -16.18 2.98 -3.06
CA SER A 106 -17.23 2.80 -2.04
C SER A 106 -17.76 4.11 -1.47
N ILE A 107 -16.92 5.15 -1.34
CA ILE A 107 -17.37 6.48 -0.88
C ILE A 107 -18.04 7.31 -1.99
N ARG A 108 -17.80 6.98 -3.26
CA ARG A 108 -18.40 7.66 -4.43
C ARG A 108 -19.65 6.96 -4.98
N ALA A 109 -19.90 5.71 -4.59
CA ALA A 109 -21.14 5.03 -4.93
C ALA A 109 -22.30 5.75 -4.22
N PRO A 110 -23.25 6.39 -4.95
CA PRO A 110 -24.44 6.90 -4.31
C PRO A 110 -25.17 5.72 -3.67
N ILE A 111 -25.61 5.89 -2.43
CA ILE A 111 -26.56 4.99 -1.79
C ILE A 111 -27.88 5.14 -2.56
N THR A 112 -28.00 4.51 -3.72
CA THR A 112 -29.31 4.21 -4.29
C THR A 112 -29.88 3.09 -3.45
N ARG A 113 -30.45 3.45 -2.29
CA ARG A 113 -31.52 2.66 -1.69
C ARG A 113 -32.64 2.66 -2.73
N VAL A 114 -32.81 1.50 -3.35
CA VAL A 114 -34.05 1.18 -4.05
C VAL A 114 -35.09 1.05 -2.95
N GLU A 115 -36.00 2.01 -2.87
CA GLU A 115 -37.26 1.88 -2.12
C GLU A 115 -38.19 0.88 -2.80
#